data_AF-A0A2G5UIB8-F1
#
_entry.id   AF-A0A2G5UIB8-F1
#
_cell.length_a   1.000
_cell.length_b   1.000
_cell.length_c   1.000
_cell.angle_alpha   90.00
_cell.angle_beta   90.00
_cell.angle_gamma   90.00
#
_symmetry.space_group_name_H-M   'P 1'
#
loop_
_entity.id
_entity.type
_entity.pdbx_description
1 polymer ?
#
loop_
_entity_poly.entity_id
_entity_poly.type
_entity_poly.pdbx_seq_one_letter_code
_entity_poly.pdbx_strand_id
1 'polypeptide(L)'
;MSKDEMWWWLKWLPKDNLDVWIFPFDENTPSLVLSSEELNCQQFRNAEQLKIGGRVDYTNEQFLNLKLKVGLFHSIGVADEIINQFIKNWINGTGCLFQRMYLGSVKDRKLDEILRGIEFREWDQNFKDEVSIKSVSFVTDFESICGQGELCQISSKVDPYESITFQISDVFQGFLCLYHTGKRAISLDGEIYTNYTAPDYIFQN
;
A
#
# COMPACT_ATOMS: atom_id res chain seq x y z
N MET A 1 14.74 -5.32 19.32
CA MET A 1 14.20 -4.18 20.07
C MET A 1 12.93 -4.65 20.75
N SER A 2 12.87 -4.55 22.08
CA SER A 2 11.65 -4.80 22.84
C SER A 2 10.63 -3.68 22.63
N LYS A 3 9.37 -3.91 23.00
CA LYS A 3 8.31 -2.90 22.91
C LYS A 3 8.61 -1.67 23.77
N ASP A 4 9.22 -1.87 24.94
CA ASP A 4 9.60 -0.79 25.85
C ASP A 4 10.74 0.06 25.27
N GLU A 5 11.73 -0.58 24.64
CA GLU A 5 12.82 0.12 23.94
C GLU A 5 12.30 0.96 22.78
N MET A 6 11.33 0.43 22.01
CA MET A 6 10.65 1.15 20.94
C MET A 6 9.96 2.41 21.48
N TRP A 7 9.17 2.28 22.55
CA TRP A 7 8.50 3.42 23.19
C TRP A 7 9.48 4.44 23.76
N TRP A 8 10.58 3.96 24.34
CA TRP A 8 11.64 4.83 24.82
C TRP A 8 12.30 5.61 23.68
N TRP A 9 12.41 5.05 22.48
CA TRP A 9 12.95 5.78 21.33
C TRP A 9 11.93 6.77 20.73
N LEU A 10 10.67 6.34 20.57
CA LEU A 10 9.58 7.15 19.99
C LEU A 10 9.35 8.48 20.71
N LYS A 11 9.50 8.52 22.04
CA LYS A 11 9.32 9.77 22.81
C LYS A 11 10.34 10.86 22.46
N TRP A 12 11.47 10.51 21.86
CA TRP A 12 12.51 11.46 21.46
C TRP A 12 12.38 11.93 20.02
N LEU A 13 11.48 11.34 19.24
CA LEU A 13 11.27 11.74 17.85
C LEU A 13 10.38 13.00 17.75
N PRO A 14 10.54 13.77 16.66
CA PRO A 14 9.57 14.77 16.25
C PRO A 14 8.15 14.19 16.19
N LYS A 15 7.14 15.05 16.32
CA LYS A 15 5.74 14.62 16.33
C LYS A 15 5.11 14.51 14.95
N ASP A 16 5.77 15.06 13.92
CA ASP A 16 5.25 15.21 12.55
C ASP A 16 6.35 14.88 11.52
N ASN A 17 5.93 14.56 10.29
CA ASN A 17 6.79 14.31 9.12
C ASN A 17 7.85 13.24 9.39
N LEU A 18 7.44 12.15 10.03
CA LEU A 18 8.33 11.04 10.38
C LEU A 18 8.26 9.92 9.35
N ASP A 19 9.42 9.37 9.07
CA ASP A 19 9.58 8.04 8.49
C ASP A 19 9.88 7.06 9.62
N VAL A 20 8.86 6.31 10.06
CA VAL A 20 8.94 5.44 11.22
C VAL A 20 9.10 3.99 10.78
N TRP A 21 10.29 3.44 11.01
CA TRP A 21 10.63 2.07 10.64
C TRP A 21 10.95 1.27 11.90
N ILE A 22 10.14 0.27 12.21
CA ILE A 22 10.24 -0.57 13.40
C ILE A 22 10.30 -2.02 12.95
N PHE A 23 11.48 -2.61 13.01
CA PHE A 23 11.70 -4.01 12.67
C PHE A 23 12.32 -4.72 13.88
N PRO A 24 11.62 -5.69 14.49
CA PRO A 24 12.23 -6.52 15.52
C PRO A 24 13.36 -7.35 14.89
N PHE A 25 14.53 -7.32 15.53
CA PHE A 25 15.73 -8.03 15.07
C PHE A 25 15.67 -9.55 15.31
N ASP A 26 14.68 -10.02 16.07
CA ASP A 26 14.61 -11.42 16.48
C ASP A 26 13.84 -12.26 15.44
N GLU A 27 14.36 -13.47 15.16
CA GLU A 27 13.84 -14.41 14.14
C GLU A 27 12.39 -14.86 14.45
N ASN A 28 11.90 -14.61 15.67
CA ASN A 28 10.50 -14.76 16.06
C ASN A 28 9.70 -13.47 15.75
N THR A 29 9.56 -13.21 14.45
CA THR A 29 8.91 -12.05 13.81
C THR A 29 7.46 -11.70 14.24
N PRO A 30 6.62 -12.57 14.86
CA PRO A 30 5.25 -12.17 15.20
C PRO A 30 5.04 -11.56 16.60
N SER A 31 6.09 -11.32 17.39
CA SER A 31 5.91 -10.85 18.78
C SER A 31 5.47 -9.39 18.92
N LEU A 32 5.84 -8.52 17.99
CA LEU A 32 5.45 -7.11 18.06
C LEU A 32 4.01 -6.95 17.58
N VAL A 33 3.11 -6.64 18.50
CA VAL A 33 1.73 -6.24 18.23
C VAL A 33 1.51 -4.84 18.80
N LEU A 34 1.15 -3.90 17.92
CA LEU A 34 0.72 -2.55 18.32
C LEU A 34 -0.80 -2.48 18.33
N SER A 35 -1.35 -2.13 19.49
CA SER A 35 -2.79 -1.92 19.67
C SER A 35 -3.26 -0.60 19.01
N SER A 36 -4.57 -0.47 18.81
CA SER A 36 -5.18 0.77 18.34
C SER A 36 -4.85 1.99 19.22
N GLU A 37 -4.81 1.82 20.54
CA GLU A 37 -4.46 2.87 21.51
C GLU A 37 -3.03 3.36 21.33
N GLU A 38 -2.12 2.44 21.03
CA GLU A 38 -0.71 2.72 20.77
C GLU A 38 -0.52 3.43 19.42
N LEU A 39 -1.25 3.00 18.40
CA LEU A 39 -1.25 3.61 17.07
C LEU A 39 -1.85 5.03 17.07
N ASN A 40 -2.55 5.44 18.13
CA ASN A 40 -3.08 6.79 18.29
C ASN A 40 -2.04 7.84 18.69
N CYS A 41 -0.79 7.45 18.98
CA CYS A 41 0.25 8.42 19.29
C CYS A 41 0.55 9.35 18.10
N GLN A 42 0.98 10.58 18.37
CA GLN A 42 1.15 11.61 17.33
C GLN A 42 2.15 11.16 16.26
N GLN A 43 3.24 10.53 16.67
CA GLN A 43 4.31 10.05 15.79
C GLN A 43 3.79 9.07 14.74
N PHE A 44 2.89 8.15 15.10
CA PHE A 44 2.31 7.21 14.14
C PHE A 44 1.21 7.85 13.29
N ARG A 45 0.35 8.68 13.90
CA ARG A 45 -0.74 9.34 13.17
C ARG A 45 -0.26 10.33 12.11
N ASN A 46 0.88 10.97 12.36
CA ASN A 46 1.45 12.01 11.51
C ASN A 46 2.70 11.51 10.75
N ALA A 47 2.98 10.21 10.79
CA ALA A 47 4.02 9.62 9.97
C ALA A 47 3.65 9.79 8.49
N GLU A 48 4.65 10.10 7.67
CA GLU A 48 4.51 10.05 6.21
C GLU A 48 4.71 8.62 5.73
N GLN A 49 5.66 7.92 6.35
CA GLN A 49 5.91 6.50 6.14
C GLN A 49 5.87 5.73 7.46
N LEU A 50 5.14 4.62 7.47
CA LEU A 50 5.08 3.70 8.60
C LEU A 50 5.39 2.29 8.13
N LYS A 51 6.54 1.76 8.57
CA LYS A 51 6.98 0.39 8.27
C LYS A 51 7.19 -0.38 9.57
N ILE A 52 6.35 -1.37 9.83
CA ILE A 52 6.36 -2.18 11.04
C ILE A 52 6.52 -3.65 10.64
N GLY A 53 7.65 -4.24 11.02
CA GLY A 53 7.91 -5.69 10.96
C GLY A 53 7.15 -6.44 12.05
N GLY A 54 5.82 -6.30 12.08
CA GLY A 54 4.96 -6.81 13.14
C GLY A 54 3.48 -6.67 12.77
N ARG A 55 2.61 -6.88 13.75
CA ARG A 55 1.16 -6.76 13.60
C ARG A 55 0.66 -5.44 14.14
N VAL A 56 -0.32 -4.87 13.46
CA VAL A 56 -1.03 -3.65 13.87
C VAL A 56 -2.51 -3.94 13.98
N ASP A 57 -3.10 -3.50 15.08
CA ASP A 57 -4.51 -3.65 15.38
C ASP A 57 -5.23 -2.31 15.19
N TYR A 58 -5.23 -1.80 13.95
CA TYR A 58 -6.01 -0.62 13.61
C TYR A 58 -7.50 -0.90 13.77
N THR A 59 -8.21 0.03 14.41
CA THR A 59 -9.67 0.08 14.25
C THR A 59 -10.05 0.42 12.82
N ASN A 60 -11.27 0.07 12.42
CA ASN A 60 -11.81 0.42 11.12
C ASN A 60 -11.78 1.93 10.85
N GLU A 61 -12.11 2.74 11.87
CA GLU A 61 -12.07 4.20 11.76
C GLU A 61 -10.65 4.72 11.57
N GLN A 62 -9.67 4.22 12.34
CA GLN A 62 -8.27 4.62 12.17
C GLN A 62 -7.75 4.25 10.78
N PHE A 63 -8.07 3.06 10.29
CA PHE A 63 -7.63 2.58 8.99
C PHE A 63 -8.19 3.43 7.83
N LEU A 64 -9.47 3.78 7.88
CA LEU A 64 -10.10 4.62 6.85
C LEU A 64 -9.60 6.07 6.86
N ASN A 65 -9.04 6.53 7.98
CA ASN A 65 -8.51 7.87 8.16
C ASN A 65 -6.97 7.94 8.14
N LEU A 66 -6.30 6.90 7.63
CA LEU A 66 -4.85 6.92 7.43
C LEU A 66 -4.43 8.10 6.55
N LYS A 67 -3.24 8.62 6.81
CA LYS A 67 -2.62 9.74 6.06
C LYS A 67 -1.23 9.37 5.52
N LEU A 68 -0.93 8.07 5.49
CA LEU A 68 0.37 7.53 5.10
C LEU A 68 0.55 7.63 3.59
N LYS A 69 1.73 8.09 3.16
CA LYS A 69 2.18 7.87 1.78
C LYS A 69 2.68 6.43 1.59
N VAL A 70 3.36 5.89 2.60
CA VAL A 70 3.87 4.52 2.59
C VAL A 70 3.44 3.79 3.86
N GLY A 71 2.72 2.68 3.72
CA GLY A 71 2.40 1.79 4.83
C GLY A 71 2.93 0.38 4.58
N LEU A 72 3.68 -0.17 5.53
CA LEU A 72 4.06 -1.59 5.55
C LEU A 72 3.78 -2.15 6.92
N PHE A 73 2.76 -2.99 7.05
CA PHE A 73 2.40 -3.63 8.32
C PHE A 73 1.43 -4.79 8.08
N HIS A 74 1.39 -5.74 9.01
CA HIS A 74 0.35 -6.77 9.00
C HIS A 74 -0.87 -6.25 9.78
N SER A 75 -1.92 -5.84 9.07
CA SER A 75 -3.18 -5.43 9.70
C SER A 75 -4.01 -6.65 10.10
N ILE A 76 -4.26 -6.82 11.41
CA ILE A 76 -5.02 -7.97 11.95
C ILE A 76 -6.44 -7.62 12.40
N GLY A 77 -6.72 -6.37 12.74
CA GLY A 77 -8.02 -5.92 13.24
C GLY A 77 -8.99 -5.43 12.15
N VAL A 78 -8.49 -5.16 10.94
CA VAL A 78 -9.27 -4.56 9.86
C VAL A 78 -9.97 -5.64 9.04
N ALA A 79 -11.29 -5.54 8.91
CA ALA A 79 -12.11 -6.44 8.10
C ALA A 79 -11.96 -6.17 6.58
N ASP A 80 -12.29 -7.17 5.76
CA ASP A 80 -12.15 -7.10 4.31
C ASP A 80 -13.06 -6.05 3.66
N GLU A 81 -14.26 -5.84 4.19
CA GLU A 81 -15.17 -4.78 3.75
C GLU A 81 -14.60 -3.39 4.01
N ILE A 82 -13.72 -3.25 5.00
CA ILE A 82 -13.08 -1.98 5.33
C ILE A 82 -11.93 -1.70 4.39
N ILE A 83 -11.19 -2.73 3.96
CA ILE A 83 -10.22 -2.60 2.86
C ILE A 83 -10.95 -2.26 1.56
N ASN A 84 -12.07 -2.90 1.26
CA ASN A 84 -12.94 -2.55 0.13
C ASN A 84 -13.37 -1.07 0.19
N GLN A 85 -13.84 -0.61 1.36
CA GLN A 85 -14.24 0.79 1.55
C GLN A 85 -13.06 1.75 1.41
N PHE A 86 -11.87 1.38 1.91
CA PHE A 86 -10.65 2.16 1.75
C PHE A 86 -10.31 2.38 0.27
N ILE A 87 -10.33 1.30 -0.53
CA ILE A 87 -10.10 1.38 -1.97
C ILE A 87 -11.19 2.21 -2.66
N LYS A 88 -12.46 2.02 -2.30
CA LYS A 88 -13.57 2.83 -2.84
C LYS A 88 -13.45 4.31 -2.50
N ASN A 89 -12.99 4.66 -1.30
CA ASN A 89 -12.73 6.05 -0.94
C ASN A 89 -11.61 6.63 -1.81
N TRP A 90 -10.55 5.87 -2.09
CA TRP A 90 -9.50 6.28 -3.03
C TRP A 90 -10.06 6.50 -4.45
N ILE A 91 -10.83 5.53 -4.98
CA ILE A 91 -11.46 5.62 -6.31
C ILE A 91 -12.31 6.89 -6.44
N ASN A 92 -13.04 7.27 -5.40
CA ASN A 92 -13.92 8.44 -5.39
C ASN A 92 -13.20 9.75 -4.97
N GLY A 93 -11.89 9.71 -4.71
CA GLY A 93 -11.09 10.88 -4.32
C GLY A 93 -11.36 11.42 -2.91
N THR A 94 -12.02 10.64 -2.04
CA THR A 94 -12.27 11.00 -0.63
C THR A 94 -11.35 10.27 0.34
N GLY A 95 -10.49 9.38 -0.16
CA GLY A 95 -9.58 8.55 0.62
C GLY A 95 -8.16 9.11 0.77
N CYS A 96 -7.30 8.31 1.41
CA CYS A 96 -5.88 8.62 1.59
C CYS A 96 -5.16 8.69 0.24
N LEU A 97 -4.35 9.73 0.02
CA LEU A 97 -3.41 9.81 -1.10
C LEU A 97 -2.13 9.05 -0.72
N PHE A 98 -2.14 7.74 -0.94
CA PHE A 98 -0.99 6.88 -0.70
C PHE A 98 -0.19 6.62 -1.98
N GLN A 99 1.09 6.31 -1.82
CA GLN A 99 1.96 5.81 -2.89
C GLN A 99 2.02 4.27 -2.87
N ARG A 100 2.10 3.67 -1.68
CA ARG A 100 2.10 2.20 -1.53
C ARG A 100 1.61 1.75 -0.15
N MET A 101 0.88 0.64 -0.12
CA MET A 101 0.36 0.03 1.09
C MET A 101 0.54 -1.49 1.04
N TYR A 102 1.23 -2.06 2.03
CA TYR A 102 1.31 -3.50 2.28
C TYR A 102 0.44 -3.81 3.49
N LEU A 103 -0.62 -4.58 3.29
CA LEU A 103 -1.71 -4.74 4.27
C LEU A 103 -1.66 -6.07 5.03
N GLY A 104 -0.68 -6.93 4.75
CA GLY A 104 -0.50 -8.24 5.38
C GLY A 104 -0.86 -9.40 4.47
N SER A 105 -0.90 -10.61 5.03
CA SER A 105 -1.12 -11.86 4.27
C SER A 105 -2.59 -12.04 3.85
N VAL A 106 -2.79 -12.61 2.66
CA VAL A 106 -4.10 -12.98 2.11
C VAL A 106 -4.63 -14.30 2.68
N LYS A 107 -3.83 -15.08 3.40
CA LYS A 107 -4.32 -16.30 4.07
C LYS A 107 -5.48 -16.02 5.02
N ASP A 108 -5.57 -14.80 5.51
CA ASP A 108 -6.59 -14.31 6.43
C ASP A 108 -7.68 -13.46 5.72
N ARG A 109 -7.70 -13.46 4.37
CA ARG A 109 -8.46 -12.49 3.55
C ARG A 109 -9.30 -13.18 2.48
N LYS A 110 -10.46 -12.59 2.17
CA LYS A 110 -11.35 -12.99 1.09
C LYS A 110 -11.36 -11.95 -0.01
N LEU A 111 -10.71 -12.26 -1.12
CA LEU A 111 -10.51 -11.35 -2.25
C LEU A 111 -11.83 -10.89 -2.87
N ASP A 112 -12.81 -11.79 -2.97
CA ASP A 112 -14.14 -11.47 -3.48
C ASP A 112 -14.84 -10.39 -2.64
N GLU A 113 -14.61 -10.36 -1.32
CA GLU A 113 -15.15 -9.32 -0.44
C GLU A 113 -14.40 -7.99 -0.62
N ILE A 114 -13.06 -8.05 -0.73
CA ILE A 114 -12.19 -6.88 -0.94
C ILE A 114 -12.46 -6.19 -2.29
N LEU A 115 -12.69 -6.95 -3.36
CA LEU A 115 -12.92 -6.44 -4.71
C LEU A 115 -14.41 -6.24 -5.04
N ARG A 116 -15.32 -6.53 -4.11
CA ARG A 116 -16.77 -6.47 -4.35
C ARG A 116 -17.21 -5.09 -4.85
N GLY A 117 -17.75 -5.06 -6.07
CA GLY A 117 -18.25 -3.84 -6.71
C GLY A 117 -17.16 -2.83 -7.06
N ILE A 118 -15.91 -3.28 -7.21
CA ILE A 118 -14.81 -2.50 -7.77
C ILE A 118 -14.59 -3.00 -9.21
N GLU A 119 -14.58 -2.06 -10.15
CA GLU A 119 -14.18 -2.35 -11.53
C GLU A 119 -12.65 -2.35 -11.61
N PHE A 120 -12.09 -3.38 -12.26
CA PHE A 120 -10.65 -3.52 -12.43
C PHE A 120 -10.33 -4.18 -13.77
N ARG A 121 -9.09 -3.99 -14.22
CA ARG A 121 -8.52 -4.66 -15.40
C ARG A 121 -7.37 -5.55 -14.95
N GLU A 122 -7.46 -6.84 -15.21
CA GLU A 122 -6.36 -7.76 -14.92
C GLU A 122 -5.11 -7.43 -15.75
N TRP A 123 -3.94 -7.73 -15.21
CA TRP A 123 -2.67 -7.66 -15.96
C TRP A 123 -2.51 -8.89 -16.87
N ASP A 124 -3.48 -9.08 -17.76
CA ASP A 124 -3.42 -10.06 -18.82
C ASP A 124 -2.37 -9.69 -19.89
N GLN A 125 -2.15 -10.57 -20.86
CA GLN A 125 -1.20 -10.30 -21.94
C GLN A 125 -1.53 -9.02 -22.70
N ASN A 126 -2.83 -8.72 -22.90
CA ASN A 126 -3.27 -7.52 -23.59
C ASN A 126 -2.87 -6.24 -22.82
N PHE A 127 -3.05 -6.22 -21.50
CA PHE A 127 -2.57 -5.12 -20.66
C PHE A 127 -1.05 -4.99 -20.75
N LYS A 128 -0.32 -6.09 -20.61
CA LYS A 128 1.14 -6.09 -20.65
C LYS A 128 1.68 -5.57 -21.98
N ASP A 129 1.10 -5.99 -23.09
CA ASP A 129 1.48 -5.54 -24.43
C ASP A 129 1.18 -4.04 -24.62
N GLU A 130 -0.01 -3.59 -24.22
CA GLU A 130 -0.40 -2.18 -24.33
C GLU A 130 0.53 -1.27 -23.52
N VAL A 131 0.80 -1.64 -22.26
CA VAL A 131 1.64 -0.82 -21.39
C VAL A 131 3.11 -0.89 -21.79
N SER A 132 3.60 -2.03 -22.29
CA SER A 132 4.98 -2.14 -22.79
C SER A 132 5.24 -1.25 -24.01
N ILE A 133 4.21 -0.90 -24.79
CA ILE A 133 4.34 0.08 -25.88
C ILE A 133 4.47 1.51 -25.34
N LYS A 134 3.68 1.86 -24.33
CA LYS A 134 3.58 3.23 -23.78
C LYS A 134 4.61 3.53 -22.68
N SER A 135 5.09 2.49 -21.99
CA SER A 135 5.96 2.53 -20.82
C SER A 135 6.88 1.31 -20.84
N VAL A 136 7.89 1.37 -21.71
CA VAL A 136 8.73 0.24 -22.19
C VAL A 136 9.30 -0.66 -21.09
N SER A 137 9.53 -0.15 -19.89
CA SER A 137 10.10 -0.94 -18.79
C SER A 137 9.14 -1.23 -17.64
N PHE A 138 7.93 -0.66 -17.62
CA PHE A 138 7.08 -0.69 -16.42
C PHE A 138 6.77 -2.09 -15.91
N VAL A 139 6.32 -2.99 -16.79
CA VAL A 139 5.96 -4.36 -16.40
C VAL A 139 7.16 -5.10 -15.83
N THR A 140 8.30 -5.02 -16.52
CA THR A 140 9.56 -5.66 -16.12
C THR A 140 10.09 -5.09 -14.80
N ASP A 141 10.07 -3.77 -14.66
CA ASP A 141 10.53 -3.06 -13.45
C ASP A 141 9.64 -3.40 -12.25
N PHE A 142 8.32 -3.39 -12.47
CA PHE A 142 7.35 -3.73 -11.44
C PHE A 142 7.54 -5.17 -10.96
N GLU A 143 7.60 -6.14 -11.87
CA GLU A 143 7.80 -7.55 -11.52
C GLU A 143 9.16 -7.80 -10.85
N SER A 144 10.20 -7.06 -11.24
CA SER A 144 11.52 -7.12 -10.59
C SER A 144 11.50 -6.60 -9.15
N ILE A 145 10.75 -5.52 -8.88
CA ILE A 145 10.73 -4.86 -7.57
C ILE A 145 9.70 -5.49 -6.63
N CYS A 146 8.50 -5.77 -7.13
CA CYS A 146 7.35 -6.21 -6.35
C CYS A 146 7.13 -7.73 -6.41
N GLY A 147 7.86 -8.41 -7.28
CA GLY A 147 7.64 -9.83 -7.58
C GLY A 147 6.43 -10.07 -8.47
N GLN A 148 6.26 -11.33 -8.84
CA GLN A 148 5.09 -11.83 -9.56
C GLN A 148 3.88 -12.02 -8.61
N GLY A 149 2.71 -12.24 -9.21
CA GLY A 149 1.49 -12.54 -8.49
C GLY A 149 0.23 -12.19 -9.28
N GLU A 150 -0.91 -12.26 -8.61
CA GLU A 150 -2.18 -11.81 -9.18
C GLU A 150 -2.24 -10.28 -9.15
N LEU A 151 -2.42 -9.68 -10.33
CA LEU A 151 -2.27 -8.25 -10.54
C LEU A 151 -3.49 -7.70 -11.29
N CYS A 152 -4.07 -6.62 -10.77
CA CYS A 152 -5.07 -5.86 -11.50
C CYS A 152 -4.91 -4.36 -11.31
N GLN A 153 -5.37 -3.61 -12.29
CA GLN A 153 -5.37 -2.16 -12.31
C GLN A 153 -6.78 -1.65 -11.96
N ILE A 154 -6.86 -0.76 -10.97
CA ILE A 154 -8.09 -0.10 -10.52
C ILE A 154 -7.96 1.39 -10.83
N SER A 155 -8.88 1.91 -11.63
CA SER A 155 -8.85 3.32 -12.07
C SER A 155 -9.59 4.23 -11.11
N SER A 156 -9.13 5.47 -10.99
CA SER A 156 -9.85 6.51 -10.27
C SER A 156 -11.08 6.97 -11.07
N LYS A 157 -12.17 7.30 -10.37
CA LYS A 157 -13.34 7.96 -10.96
C LYS A 157 -13.16 9.48 -11.07
N VAL A 158 -12.23 10.04 -10.31
CA VAL A 158 -11.95 11.48 -10.31
C VAL A 158 -11.02 11.85 -11.46
N ASP A 159 -10.01 11.02 -11.72
CA ASP A 159 -9.09 11.20 -12.82
C ASP A 159 -8.86 9.86 -13.53
N PRO A 160 -9.38 9.65 -14.76
CA PRO A 160 -9.26 8.37 -15.45
C PRO A 160 -7.82 7.99 -15.81
N TYR A 161 -6.87 8.92 -15.72
CA TYR A 161 -5.46 8.65 -15.96
C TYR A 161 -4.71 8.21 -14.70
N GLU A 162 -5.32 8.35 -13.52
CA GLU A 162 -4.80 7.92 -12.23
C GLU A 162 -5.31 6.50 -11.92
N SER A 163 -4.42 5.61 -11.52
CA SER A 163 -4.80 4.23 -11.17
C SER A 163 -3.87 3.59 -10.15
N ILE A 164 -4.42 2.65 -9.37
CA ILE A 164 -3.63 1.80 -8.47
C ILE A 164 -3.49 0.39 -9.04
N THR A 165 -2.32 -0.21 -8.86
CA THR A 165 -2.11 -1.65 -9.03
C THR A 165 -2.42 -2.33 -7.70
N PHE A 166 -3.40 -3.21 -7.73
CA PHE A 166 -3.70 -4.17 -6.67
C PHE A 166 -2.90 -5.44 -6.97
N GLN A 167 -2.12 -5.90 -5.99
CA GLN A 167 -1.28 -7.09 -6.12
C GLN A 167 -1.54 -8.05 -4.96
N ILE A 168 -1.59 -9.34 -5.29
CA ILE A 168 -1.39 -10.43 -4.35
C ILE A 168 -0.05 -11.05 -4.68
N SER A 169 0.96 -10.80 -3.84
CA SER A 169 2.34 -11.15 -4.17
C SER A 169 2.66 -12.61 -3.85
N ASP A 170 3.20 -13.34 -4.83
CA ASP A 170 3.68 -14.72 -4.63
C ASP A 170 4.97 -14.75 -3.77
N VAL A 171 5.81 -13.73 -3.94
CA VAL A 171 7.13 -13.63 -3.29
C VAL A 171 7.00 -13.37 -1.80
N PHE A 172 6.04 -12.53 -1.41
CA PHE A 172 5.80 -12.17 -0.02
C PHE A 172 4.70 -13.03 0.63
N GLN A 173 4.69 -14.34 0.43
CA GLN A 173 3.72 -15.27 1.05
C GLN A 173 2.25 -14.85 0.91
N GLY A 174 1.87 -14.34 -0.27
CA GLY A 174 0.53 -13.85 -0.53
C GLY A 174 0.23 -12.56 0.21
N PHE A 175 1.10 -11.55 0.19
CA PHE A 175 0.74 -10.25 0.76
C PHE A 175 -0.21 -9.51 -0.17
N LEU A 176 -1.21 -8.84 0.43
CA LEU A 176 -2.04 -7.86 -0.26
C LEU A 176 -1.33 -6.51 -0.30
N CYS A 177 -1.07 -6.04 -1.51
CA CYS A 177 -0.37 -4.78 -1.76
C CYS A 177 -1.19 -3.87 -2.68
N LEU A 178 -1.15 -2.57 -2.40
CA LEU A 178 -1.70 -1.52 -3.25
C LEU A 178 -0.58 -0.56 -3.63
N TYR A 179 -0.47 -0.21 -4.90
CA TYR A 179 0.55 0.71 -5.42
C TYR A 179 -0.08 1.76 -6.29
N HIS A 180 0.25 3.03 -6.08
CA HIS A 180 -0.15 4.10 -6.98
C HIS A 180 0.81 4.16 -8.18
N THR A 181 0.42 3.47 -9.26
CA THR A 181 1.29 3.22 -10.41
C THR A 181 0.94 4.04 -11.63
N GLY A 182 -0.34 4.34 -11.86
CA GLY A 182 -0.78 5.16 -12.98
C GLY A 182 -0.94 6.62 -12.57
N LYS A 183 -0.26 7.52 -13.28
CA LYS A 183 -0.37 8.97 -13.08
C LYS A 183 -0.72 9.68 -14.38
N ARG A 184 -1.48 10.77 -14.27
CA ARG A 184 -1.72 11.65 -15.43
C ARG A 184 -0.41 12.25 -15.93
N ALA A 185 -0.16 12.13 -17.23
CA ALA A 185 0.93 12.79 -17.93
C ALA A 185 0.44 13.46 -19.21
N ILE A 186 1.23 14.39 -19.71
CA ILE A 186 0.98 15.11 -20.98
C ILE A 186 2.22 14.94 -21.83
N SER A 187 2.06 14.43 -23.04
CA SER A 187 3.14 14.25 -24.01
C SER A 187 3.58 15.59 -24.61
N LEU A 188 4.68 15.61 -25.35
CA LEU A 188 5.20 16.82 -25.98
C LEU A 188 4.24 17.43 -27.02
N ASP A 189 3.42 16.60 -27.66
CA ASP A 189 2.37 16.97 -28.59
C ASP A 189 1.02 17.29 -27.90
N GLY A 190 0.95 17.21 -26.57
CA GLY A 190 -0.21 17.61 -25.78
C GLY A 190 -1.25 16.51 -25.53
N GLU A 191 -0.99 15.28 -25.95
CA GLU A 191 -1.87 14.14 -25.64
C GLU A 191 -1.78 13.79 -24.15
N ILE A 192 -2.94 13.57 -23.53
CA ILE A 192 -3.02 13.15 -22.13
C ILE A 192 -3.03 11.63 -22.08
N TYR A 193 -2.14 11.06 -21.27
CA TYR A 193 -2.00 9.61 -21.13
C TYR A 193 -1.72 9.21 -19.68
N THR A 194 -1.89 7.92 -19.38
CA THR A 194 -1.43 7.34 -18.12
C THR A 194 0.04 6.98 -18.25
N ASN A 195 0.88 7.62 -17.46
CA ASN A 195 2.25 7.21 -17.27
C ASN A 195 2.31 6.19 -16.14
N TYR A 196 2.72 4.96 -16.46
CA TYR A 196 2.88 3.91 -15.45
C TYR A 196 4.31 3.91 -14.91
N THR A 197 4.44 3.96 -13.58
CA THR A 197 5.72 3.91 -12.88
C THR A 197 5.73 2.80 -11.84
N ALA A 198 6.77 1.95 -11.87
CA ALA A 198 6.99 0.99 -10.81
C ALA A 198 7.34 1.72 -9.50
N PRO A 199 6.96 1.17 -8.34
CA PRO A 199 7.38 1.75 -7.06
C PRO A 199 8.87 1.56 -6.84
N ASP A 200 9.49 2.39 -6.02
CA ASP A 200 10.87 2.19 -5.60
C ASP A 200 11.00 0.97 -4.66
N TYR A 201 12.21 0.43 -4.54
CA TYR A 201 12.50 -0.65 -3.58
C TYR A 201 12.04 -0.27 -2.17
N ILE A 202 11.50 -1.26 -1.43
CA ILE A 202 10.96 -1.08 -0.08
C ILE A 202 12.01 -0.49 0.89
N PHE A 203 13.31 -0.73 0.63
CA PHE A 203 14.42 -0.33 1.49
C PHE A 203 15.31 0.77 0.94
N GLN A 204 14.90 1.46 -0.13
CA GLN A 204 15.65 2.63 -0.63
C GLN A 204 15.06 3.91 -0.04
N ASN A 205 15.97 4.81 0.39
CA ASN A 205 15.71 6.14 0.92
C ASN A 205 15.69 7.17 -0.20
#